data_AF-A0AAX1PIT3-F1
#
_entry.id   AF-A0AAX1PIT3-F1
#
_cell.length_a   1.000
_cell.length_b   1.000
_cell.length_c   1.000
_cell.angle_alpha   90.00
_cell.angle_beta   90.00
_cell.angle_gamma   90.00
#
_symmetry.space_group_name_H-M   'P 1'
#
loop_
_entity.id
_entity.type
_entity.pdbx_description
1 polymer ?
#
loop_
_entity_poly.entity_id
_entity_poly.type
_entity_poly.pdbx_seq_one_letter_code
_entity_poly.pdbx_strand_id
1 'polypeptide(L)'
;MSKHLIMLGALALSGCSLLSPPPPTVTPVHLADASQRGFYIECSSMTACFQQANQTCPQGYKETDRRQQTLYSTQYTTGSYDEEKKIYKAGTPHRIANTVHSFTIQCPTDVSITPR
;
A
#
# COMPACT_ATOMS: atom_id res chain seq x y z
N MET A 1 -18.07 -35.43 -36.70
CA MET A 1 -17.60 -35.70 -35.32
C MET A 1 -16.62 -34.58 -34.94
N SER A 2 -16.83 -34.00 -33.76
CA SER A 2 -16.32 -32.67 -33.34
C SER A 2 -14.87 -32.70 -32.86
N LYS A 3 -14.24 -31.52 -32.94
CA LYS A 3 -12.82 -31.19 -32.77
C LYS A 3 -12.41 -31.20 -31.29
N HIS A 4 -11.24 -31.77 -30.98
CA HIS A 4 -10.54 -31.52 -29.72
C HIS A 4 -9.13 -30.98 -29.99
N LEU A 5 -9.05 -29.66 -30.22
CA LEU A 5 -7.83 -28.90 -30.02
C LEU A 5 -7.67 -28.69 -28.52
N ILE A 6 -6.86 -29.52 -27.88
CA ILE A 6 -6.47 -29.31 -26.49
C ILE A 6 -5.39 -28.21 -26.48
N MET A 7 -5.84 -26.98 -26.29
CA MET A 7 -5.01 -25.82 -25.98
C MET A 7 -4.47 -25.99 -24.55
N LEU A 8 -3.31 -26.66 -24.44
CA LEU A 8 -2.55 -26.79 -23.20
C LEU A 8 -1.43 -25.75 -23.25
N GLY A 9 -1.75 -24.53 -22.84
CA GLY A 9 -0.82 -23.41 -22.93
C GLY A 9 -1.29 -22.19 -22.15
N ALA A 10 -1.23 -22.25 -20.81
CA ALA A 10 -1.22 -21.06 -19.95
C ALA A 10 -0.71 -21.42 -18.54
N LEU A 11 0.50 -21.94 -18.44
CA LEU A 11 1.28 -21.97 -17.20
C LEU A 11 2.31 -20.83 -17.26
N ALA A 12 2.01 -19.71 -16.62
CA ALA A 12 2.94 -18.74 -16.01
C ALA A 12 2.30 -17.34 -15.89
N LEU A 13 1.30 -17.18 -15.00
CA LEU A 13 1.09 -15.87 -14.39
C LEU A 13 2.09 -15.72 -13.24
N SER A 14 3.30 -15.32 -13.65
CA SER A 14 4.31 -14.57 -12.92
C SER A 14 3.98 -14.25 -11.45
N GLY A 15 4.56 -15.03 -10.54
CA GLY A 15 4.69 -14.70 -9.11
C GLY A 15 5.76 -13.63 -8.85
N CYS A 16 5.64 -12.44 -9.44
CA CYS A 16 6.56 -11.31 -9.21
C CYS A 16 5.93 -10.18 -8.37
N SER A 17 4.98 -10.48 -7.50
CA SER A 17 4.36 -9.46 -6.62
C SER A 17 5.11 -9.22 -5.31
N LEU A 18 6.19 -9.97 -5.04
CA LEU A 18 6.92 -9.88 -3.76
C LEU A 18 8.04 -8.83 -3.72
N LEU A 19 8.39 -8.20 -4.84
CA LEU A 19 9.45 -7.17 -4.88
C LEU A 19 8.97 -5.76 -5.22
N SER A 20 7.70 -5.59 -5.59
CA SER A 20 7.16 -4.25 -5.81
C SER A 20 6.65 -3.68 -4.49
N PRO A 21 7.05 -2.45 -4.11
CA PRO A 21 6.44 -1.79 -2.96
C PRO A 21 4.91 -1.75 -3.15
N PRO A 22 4.13 -1.91 -2.07
CA PRO A 22 2.68 -1.89 -2.18
C PRO A 22 2.23 -0.61 -2.88
N PRO A 23 1.24 -0.70 -3.79
CA PRO A 23 0.72 0.47 -4.46
C PRO A 23 0.17 1.45 -3.42
N PRO A 24 0.20 2.77 -3.70
CA PRO A 24 -0.40 3.74 -2.81
C PRO A 24 -1.89 3.45 -2.59
N THR A 25 -2.32 3.52 -1.34
CA THR A 25 -3.74 3.38 -0.98
C THR A 25 -4.32 4.77 -0.79
N VAL A 26 -5.44 5.08 -1.46
CA VAL A 26 -6.15 6.36 -1.32
C VAL A 26 -7.52 6.12 -0.70
N THR A 27 -7.74 6.71 0.46
CA THR A 27 -8.97 6.57 1.24
C THR A 27 -9.66 7.93 1.36
N PRO A 28 -10.91 8.09 0.91
CA PRO A 28 -11.66 9.32 1.14
C PRO A 28 -11.83 9.56 2.64
N VAL A 29 -11.63 10.80 3.10
CA VAL A 29 -11.90 11.17 4.50
C VAL A 29 -13.02 12.20 4.57
N HIS A 30 -13.86 12.06 5.58
CA HIS A 30 -14.88 13.04 5.89
C HIS A 30 -14.20 14.26 6.52
N LEU A 31 -14.33 15.41 5.87
CA LEU A 31 -13.86 16.68 6.42
C LEU A 31 -15.02 17.38 7.12
N ALA A 32 -14.69 18.28 8.05
CA ALA A 32 -15.68 19.11 8.73
C ALA A 32 -16.43 20.05 7.76
N ASP A 33 -15.82 20.35 6.61
CA ASP A 33 -16.39 21.18 5.56
C ASP A 33 -16.79 20.30 4.35
N ALA A 34 -18.09 20.27 4.04
CA ALA A 34 -18.64 19.49 2.92
C ALA A 34 -18.22 20.04 1.54
N SER A 35 -17.73 21.29 1.48
CA SER A 35 -17.13 21.88 0.30
C SER A 35 -15.69 21.44 0.07
N GLN A 36 -15.14 20.51 0.84
CA GLN A 36 -13.77 20.03 0.67
C GLN A 36 -13.77 18.51 0.51
N ARG A 37 -12.98 18.01 -0.45
CA ARG A 37 -12.76 16.56 -0.61
C ARG A 37 -11.43 16.19 0.02
N GLY A 38 -11.49 15.50 1.14
CA GLY A 38 -10.32 15.02 1.85
C GLY A 38 -9.91 13.63 1.39
N PHE A 39 -8.62 13.39 1.31
CA PHE A 39 -8.06 12.08 1.04
C PHE A 39 -6.92 11.78 2.01
N TYR A 40 -6.94 10.59 2.58
CA TYR A 40 -5.82 9.99 3.30
C TYR A 40 -5.11 9.02 2.36
N ILE A 41 -3.81 9.20 2.21
CA ILE A 41 -2.98 8.45 1.27
C ILE A 41 -1.90 7.72 2.05
N GLU A 42 -1.77 6.41 1.86
CA GLU A 42 -0.67 5.61 2.40
C GLU A 42 0.23 5.13 1.28
N CYS A 43 1.55 5.23 1.48
CA CYS A 43 2.53 4.90 0.45
C CYS A 43 3.80 4.29 1.02
N SER A 44 4.58 3.69 0.12
CA SER A 44 5.89 3.13 0.39
C SER A 44 6.99 4.18 0.60
N SER A 45 6.77 5.43 0.20
CA SER A 45 7.68 6.56 0.44
C SER A 45 6.93 7.89 0.39
N MET A 46 7.50 8.93 1.00
CA MET A 46 6.93 10.29 0.91
C MET A 46 6.84 10.81 -0.53
N THR A 47 7.84 10.51 -1.37
CA THR A 47 7.81 10.89 -2.79
C THR A 47 6.64 10.26 -3.52
N ALA A 48 6.36 8.98 -3.27
CA ALA A 48 5.20 8.29 -3.82
C ALA A 48 3.88 8.93 -3.34
N CYS A 49 3.81 9.37 -2.07
CA CYS A 49 2.64 10.09 -1.57
C CYS A 49 2.42 11.44 -2.25
N PHE A 50 3.47 12.21 -2.52
CA PHE A 50 3.32 13.46 -3.27
C PHE A 50 2.88 13.21 -4.73
N GLN A 51 3.43 12.18 -5.37
CA GLN A 51 3.00 11.79 -6.72
C GLN A 51 1.53 11.38 -6.74
N GLN A 52 1.11 10.54 -5.78
CA GLN A 52 -0.28 10.12 -5.65
C GLN A 52 -1.20 11.31 -5.34
N ALA A 53 -0.79 12.23 -4.47
CA ALA A 53 -1.55 13.43 -4.14
C ALA A 53 -1.77 14.35 -5.36
N ASN A 54 -0.74 14.54 -6.18
CA ASN A 54 -0.86 15.28 -7.44
C ASN A 54 -1.80 14.60 -8.45
N GLN A 55 -1.81 13.26 -8.48
CA GLN A 55 -2.75 12.51 -9.32
C GLN A 55 -4.19 12.61 -8.79
N THR A 56 -4.37 12.62 -7.47
CA THR A 56 -5.67 12.74 -6.81
C THR A 56 -6.26 14.16 -6.92
N CYS A 57 -5.43 15.20 -6.78
CA CYS A 57 -5.83 16.60 -6.94
C CYS A 57 -4.93 17.33 -7.98
N PRO A 58 -5.21 17.22 -9.28
CA PRO A 58 -4.38 17.82 -10.34
C PRO A 58 -4.31 19.34 -10.31
N GLN A 59 -5.32 19.98 -9.73
CA GLN A 59 -5.44 21.44 -9.59
C GLN A 59 -4.66 21.98 -8.37
N GLY A 60 -3.91 21.11 -7.69
CA GLY A 60 -3.27 21.39 -6.42
C GLY A 60 -4.10 20.90 -5.24
N TYR A 61 -3.42 20.79 -4.09
CA TYR A 61 -4.02 20.33 -2.84
C TYR A 61 -3.43 21.09 -1.65
N LYS A 62 -4.17 21.10 -0.54
CA LYS A 62 -3.66 21.52 0.77
C LYS A 62 -3.29 20.29 1.60
N GLU A 63 -2.05 20.23 2.08
CA GLU A 63 -1.62 19.26 3.08
C GLU A 63 -2.24 19.61 4.44
N THR A 64 -2.89 18.65 5.08
CA THR A 64 -3.46 18.81 6.42
C THR A 64 -2.74 17.99 7.48
N ASP A 65 -2.15 16.86 7.10
CA ASP A 65 -1.38 16.01 8.00
C ASP A 65 -0.37 15.18 7.19
N ARG A 66 0.83 15.00 7.76
CA ARG A 66 1.89 14.18 7.18
C ARG A 66 2.53 13.36 8.27
N ARG A 67 2.58 12.05 8.06
CA ARG A 67 3.13 11.11 9.04
C ARG A 67 4.05 10.10 8.39
N GLN A 68 5.02 9.69 9.19
CA GLN A 68 5.86 8.55 8.92
C GLN A 68 5.88 7.71 10.18
N GLN A 69 5.53 6.43 10.06
CA GLN A 69 5.49 5.50 11.17
C GLN A 69 6.30 4.26 10.84
N THR A 70 7.29 3.96 11.68
CA THR A 70 8.07 2.72 11.59
C THR A 70 7.55 1.74 12.64
N LEU A 71 7.01 0.62 12.17
CA LEU A 71 6.55 -0.49 12.99
C LEU A 71 7.61 -1.59 13.03
N TYR A 72 7.98 -2.02 14.23
CA TYR A 72 8.91 -3.11 14.43
C TYR A 72 8.15 -4.39 14.76
N SER A 73 8.44 -5.48 14.06
CA SER A 73 7.93 -6.81 14.36
C SER A 73 9.06 -7.80 14.59
N THR A 74 8.86 -8.72 15.53
CA THR A 74 9.75 -9.86 15.75
C THR A 74 9.21 -11.03 14.94
N GLN A 75 10.00 -11.54 14.00
CA GLN A 75 9.64 -12.71 13.21
C GLN A 75 10.59 -13.86 13.49
N TYR A 76 10.03 -15.06 13.61
CA TYR A 76 10.76 -16.31 13.69
C TYR A 76 10.62 -17.00 12.34
N THR A 77 11.67 -16.98 11.54
CA THR A 77 11.68 -17.56 10.18
C THR A 77 12.07 -19.04 10.18
N THR A 78 12.58 -19.53 11.32
CA THR A 78 13.07 -20.90 11.50
C THR A 78 12.68 -21.44 12.87
N GLY A 79 12.70 -22.76 13.00
CA GLY A 79 12.60 -23.46 14.27
C GLY A 79 12.68 -24.97 14.05
N SER A 80 12.86 -25.71 15.14
CA SER A 80 13.04 -27.16 15.11
C SER A 80 12.23 -27.83 16.20
N TYR A 81 11.67 -29.00 15.90
CA TYR A 81 11.00 -29.83 16.88
C TYR A 81 11.95 -30.89 17.44
N ASP A 82 11.99 -31.00 18.77
CA ASP A 82 12.76 -32.01 19.50
C ASP A 82 11.84 -33.21 19.77
N GLU A 83 11.98 -34.27 18.97
CA GLU A 83 11.12 -35.46 19.01
C GLU A 83 11.24 -36.25 20.31
N GLU A 84 12.42 -36.26 20.91
CA GLU A 84 12.68 -37.01 22.16
C GLU A 84 12.03 -36.29 23.35
N LYS A 85 12.16 -34.96 23.40
CA LYS A 85 11.59 -34.15 24.49
C LYS A 85 10.17 -33.69 24.22
N LYS A 86 9.65 -33.95 23.01
CA LYS A 86 8.34 -33.50 22.53
C LYS A 86 8.13 -31.98 22.64
N ILE A 87 9.18 -31.18 22.42
CA ILE A 87 9.18 -29.72 22.57
C ILE A 87 9.59 -29.03 21.27
N TYR A 88 8.89 -27.95 20.91
CA TYR A 88 9.32 -27.06 19.82
C TYR A 88 10.29 -25.99 20.30
N LYS A 89 11.37 -25.76 19.56
CA LYS A 89 12.32 -24.68 19.78
C LYS A 89 12.27 -23.71 18.61
N ALA A 90 11.83 -22.49 18.87
CA ALA A 90 11.90 -21.41 17.89
C ALA A 90 13.37 -21.07 17.60
N GLY A 91 13.67 -20.73 16.34
CA GLY A 91 14.97 -20.25 15.92
C GLY A 91 15.28 -18.84 16.42
N THR A 92 16.39 -18.26 15.95
CA THR A 92 16.76 -16.90 16.33
C THR A 92 15.73 -15.89 15.80
N PRO A 93 15.21 -14.99 16.65
CA PRO A 93 14.28 -13.96 16.21
C PRO A 93 14.99 -12.93 15.33
N HIS A 94 14.30 -12.47 14.28
CA HIS A 94 14.71 -11.32 13.47
C HIS A 94 13.78 -10.15 13.75
N ARG A 95 14.35 -8.96 13.98
CA ARG A 95 13.58 -7.72 14.01
C ARG A 95 13.44 -7.17 12.61
N ILE A 96 12.21 -6.96 12.18
CA ILE A 96 11.89 -6.36 10.89
C ILE A 96 11.25 -5.01 11.14
N ALA A 97 11.72 -3.99 10.42
CA ALA A 97 11.21 -2.64 10.47
C ALA A 97 10.42 -2.35 9.19
N ASN A 98 9.14 -2.02 9.34
CA ASN A 98 8.28 -1.61 8.22
C ASN A 98 7.92 -0.14 8.42
N THR A 99 8.35 0.71 7.49
CA THR A 99 7.99 2.13 7.51
C THR A 99 6.81 2.36 6.58
N VAL A 100 5.74 2.94 7.13
CA VAL A 100 4.57 3.39 6.38
C VAL A 100 4.61 4.92 6.36
N HIS A 101 4.39 5.48 5.17
CA HIS A 101 4.25 6.92 5.00
C HIS A 101 2.80 7.22 4.74
N SER A 102 2.27 8.25 5.39
CA SER A 102 0.92 8.70 5.14
C SER A 102 0.77 10.20 5.02
N PHE A 103 -0.22 10.58 4.25
CA PHE A 103 -0.40 11.94 3.77
C PHE A 103 -1.89 12.25 3.65
N THR A 104 -2.35 13.25 4.40
CA THR A 104 -3.74 13.72 4.33
C THR A 104 -3.77 15.02 3.55
N ILE A 105 -4.61 15.06 2.52
CA ILE A 105 -4.76 16.20 1.64
C ILE A 105 -6.22 16.62 1.52
N GLN A 106 -6.43 17.88 1.15
CA GLN A 106 -7.72 18.43 0.76
C GLN A 106 -7.63 18.95 -0.68
N CYS A 107 -8.48 18.43 -1.56
CA CYS A 107 -8.64 19.00 -2.89
C CYS A 107 -9.61 20.19 -2.85
N PRO A 108 -9.39 21.25 -3.64
CA PRO A 108 -10.42 22.24 -3.93
C PRO A 108 -11.60 21.59 -4.66
N THR A 109 -12.83 21.97 -4.32
CA THR A 109 -14.05 21.53 -5.02
C THR A 109 -14.48 22.48 -6.12
N ASP A 110 -14.11 23.77 -6.01
CA ASP A 110 -14.37 24.78 -7.01
C ASP A 110 -13.15 25.00 -7.91
N VAL A 111 -13.22 24.43 -9.10
CA VAL A 111 -12.73 25.16 -10.27
C VAL A 111 -13.96 25.52 -11.07
N SER A 112 -14.55 26.68 -10.74
CA SER A 112 -15.42 27.37 -11.67
C SER A 112 -14.59 27.63 -12.93
N ILE A 113 -14.76 26.77 -13.94
CA ILE A 113 -14.28 26.99 -15.28
C ILE A 113 -15.01 28.24 -15.76
N THR A 114 -14.39 29.40 -15.56
CA THR A 114 -14.75 30.60 -16.30
C THR A 114 -13.84 30.60 -17.51
N PRO A 115 -14.33 30.22 -18.71
CA PRO A 115 -13.53 30.39 -19.92
C PRO A 115 -13.29 31.90 -20.09
N ARG A 116 -12.03 32.30 -20.22
CA ARG A 116 -11.64 33.59 -20.80
C ARG A 116 -11.53 33.44 -22.31
#